data_AF-A0A329W1M3-F1
#
_entry.id   AF-A0A329W1M3-F1
#
_cell.length_a   1.000
_cell.length_b   1.000
_cell.length_c   1.000
_cell.angle_alpha   90.00
_cell.angle_beta   90.00
_cell.angle_gamma   90.00
#
_symmetry.space_group_name_H-M   'P 1'
#
loop_
_entity.id
_entity.type
_entity.pdbx_description
1 polymer ?
#
loop_
_entity_poly.entity_id
_entity_poly.type
_entity_poly.pdbx_seq_one_letter_code
_entity_poly.pdbx_strand_id
1 'polypeptide(L)'
;MIEFKNLTALQHASSQIQEQVRNEGKLQIAGHEYHINADLQQVLRTHPKSNQLARFFEGVSKFFLHGSSASVAKEVTKTLFSTEGAQQQRLQSTDSVSHARMLFKDGSLRTLEQVLEKLRTVDTHKMTEDMLAEHTLLLQRTMSESLQNTETGKKLQDLMGHQATAQLTNKLVAPKQEFVSLEQLRKQPSAANAVASLEPVLMMEEKHLLAAQHHQEVIRGQDLNQGIYAEILPEESYNPNKLTDNVDRAAAWILKASSSKGNEWSNFTALLKEYTHNGKDLTDSQVLKELHHRLVPNIERDYRGPAISGGSLPSSVGGAAMLAHHLETLDKEDPQIGKQLFAAVVGFHGFTDGNGRMGRLLYALTELRAGQFSPLSLQTENVLHGIK
;
A
#
# COMPACT_ATOMS: atom_id res chain seq x y z
N MET A 1 2.88 24.00 34.19
CA MET A 1 3.88 24.94 33.65
C MET A 1 5.20 24.61 34.33
N ILE A 2 6.10 23.98 33.60
CA ILE A 2 7.42 23.59 34.10
C ILE A 2 8.39 24.78 34.01
N GLU A 3 9.23 24.95 35.03
CA GLU A 3 10.23 26.01 35.11
C GLU A 3 11.66 25.46 35.24
N PHE A 4 12.58 26.02 34.46
CA PHE A 4 14.01 25.76 34.55
C PHE A 4 14.78 27.05 34.87
N LYS A 5 15.80 26.91 35.72
CA LYS A 5 16.67 28.04 36.09
C LYS A 5 17.48 28.58 34.91
N ASN A 6 17.87 27.72 33.98
CA ASN A 6 18.60 28.07 32.76
C ASN A 6 18.41 26.99 31.68
N LEU A 7 18.89 27.26 30.48
CA LEU A 7 18.83 26.34 29.34
C LEU A 7 19.60 25.03 29.58
N THR A 8 20.75 25.09 30.25
CA THR A 8 21.59 23.92 30.57
C THR A 8 20.83 22.91 31.44
N ALA A 9 20.01 23.38 32.37
CA ALA A 9 19.17 22.52 33.20
C ALA A 9 18.12 21.75 32.38
N LEU A 10 17.58 22.35 31.30
CA LEU A 10 16.69 21.66 30.38
C LEU A 10 17.46 20.63 29.53
N GLN A 11 18.66 20.99 29.06
CA GLN A 11 19.50 20.09 28.26
C GLN A 11 19.90 18.82 29.01
N HIS A 12 20.10 18.92 30.33
CA HIS A 12 20.40 17.77 31.20
C HIS A 12 19.16 17.11 31.83
N ALA A 13 17.95 17.60 31.54
CA ALA A 13 16.73 16.96 32.02
C ALA A 13 16.55 15.57 31.39
N SER A 14 15.94 14.64 32.13
CA SER A 14 15.63 13.32 31.60
C SER A 14 14.65 13.40 30.43
N SER A 15 14.65 12.40 29.55
CA SER A 15 13.74 12.32 28.41
C SER A 15 12.27 12.41 28.83
N GLN A 16 11.92 11.82 29.98
CA GLN A 16 10.57 11.88 30.56
C GLN A 16 10.16 13.31 30.93
N ILE A 17 11.08 14.10 31.51
CA ILE A 17 10.82 15.51 31.84
C ILE A 17 10.69 16.33 30.55
N GLN A 18 11.53 16.09 29.56
CA GLN A 18 11.44 16.79 28.27
C GLN A 18 10.14 16.45 27.51
N GLU A 19 9.65 15.22 27.63
CA GLU A 19 8.35 14.80 27.10
C GLU A 19 7.19 15.46 27.85
N GLN A 20 7.26 15.52 29.18
CA GLN A 20 6.27 16.25 29.97
C GLN A 20 6.22 17.73 29.59
N VAL A 21 7.39 18.36 29.38
CA VAL A 21 7.48 19.74 28.87
C VAL A 21 6.77 19.89 27.53
N ARG A 22 7.01 18.97 26.57
CA ARG A 22 6.34 18.98 25.26
C ARG A 22 4.81 18.91 25.40
N ASN A 23 4.31 18.11 26.33
CA ASN A 23 2.88 17.91 26.54
C ASN A 23 2.20 19.06 27.30
N GLU A 24 2.93 19.81 28.13
CA GLU A 24 2.36 20.93 28.90
C GLU A 24 2.07 22.19 28.06
N GLY A 25 2.65 22.31 26.85
CA GLY A 25 2.41 23.43 25.94
C GLY A 25 3.00 24.78 26.38
N LYS A 26 3.59 24.87 27.58
CA LYS A 26 4.24 26.08 28.12
C LYS A 26 5.45 25.72 29.00
N LEU A 27 6.47 26.56 28.94
CA LEU A 27 7.75 26.38 29.64
C LEU A 27 8.27 27.73 30.11
N GLN A 28 8.84 27.78 31.33
CA GLN A 28 9.54 28.96 31.83
C GLN A 28 11.05 28.69 31.91
N ILE A 29 11.86 29.60 31.37
CA ILE A 29 13.32 29.54 31.50
C ILE A 29 13.84 30.90 31.96
N ALA A 30 14.55 30.92 33.08
CA ALA A 30 15.14 32.14 33.64
C ALA A 30 14.12 33.30 33.77
N GLY A 31 12.90 33.01 34.23
CA GLY A 31 11.83 34.00 34.41
C GLY A 31 11.10 34.44 33.14
N HIS A 32 11.37 33.82 31.99
CA HIS A 32 10.67 34.09 30.73
C HIS A 32 9.77 32.92 30.33
N GLU A 33 8.52 33.20 29.96
CA GLU A 33 7.58 32.22 29.44
C GLU A 33 7.80 31.97 27.93
N TYR A 34 7.73 30.71 27.56
CA TYR A 34 7.78 30.19 26.20
C TYR A 34 6.59 29.27 25.98
N HIS A 35 5.96 29.40 24.82
CA HIS A 35 4.92 28.51 24.35
C HIS A 35 5.52 27.42 23.47
N ILE A 36 5.09 26.19 23.70
CA ILE A 36 5.49 25.03 22.90
C ILE A 36 4.38 24.77 21.90
N ASN A 37 4.69 24.98 20.63
CA ASN A 37 3.80 24.65 19.54
C ASN A 37 4.15 23.24 19.04
N ALA A 38 3.41 22.25 19.51
CA ALA A 38 3.61 20.84 19.15
C ALA A 38 3.33 20.58 17.67
N ASP A 39 2.30 21.23 17.10
CA ASP A 39 1.91 21.11 15.69
C ASP A 39 3.00 21.55 14.71
N LEU A 40 3.91 22.41 15.18
CA LEU A 40 5.03 22.94 14.40
C LEU A 40 6.39 22.52 14.97
N GLN A 41 6.41 21.69 16.02
CA GLN A 41 7.60 21.28 16.76
C GLN A 41 8.59 22.44 17.00
N GLN A 42 8.06 23.54 17.53
CA GLN A 42 8.83 24.75 17.79
C GLN A 42 8.43 25.42 19.09
N VAL A 43 9.41 26.06 19.70
CA VAL A 43 9.20 26.88 20.90
C VAL A 43 9.21 28.34 20.49
N LEU A 44 8.14 29.03 20.85
CA LEU A 44 7.92 30.44 20.58
C LEU A 44 7.96 31.20 21.89
N ARG A 45 8.58 32.37 21.89
CA ARG A 45 8.50 33.25 23.06
C ARG A 45 7.07 33.80 23.19
N THR A 46 6.51 33.77 24.39
CA THR A 46 5.29 34.53 24.67
C THR A 46 5.68 35.93 25.11
N HIS A 47 5.15 36.95 24.44
CA HIS A 47 5.25 38.31 24.94
C HIS A 47 4.23 38.46 26.09
N PRO A 48 4.64 38.93 27.28
CA PRO A 48 3.68 39.24 28.33
C PRO A 48 2.74 40.34 27.84
N LYS A 49 1.42 40.14 28.00
CA LYS A 49 0.37 41.05 27.50
C LYS A 49 0.31 42.40 28.22
N SER A 50 1.20 42.71 29.15
CA SER A 50 1.19 43.99 29.88
C SER A 50 2.56 44.43 30.36
N ASN A 51 2.82 45.74 30.21
CA ASN A 51 3.82 46.60 30.86
C ASN A 51 5.10 46.96 30.09
N GLN A 52 5.30 48.27 29.95
CA GLN A 52 6.53 48.95 29.51
C GLN A 52 7.77 48.56 30.34
N LEU A 53 7.58 48.12 31.59
CA LEU A 53 8.63 47.57 32.45
C LEU A 53 9.28 46.29 31.86
N ALA A 54 8.53 45.45 31.15
CA ALA A 54 9.07 44.23 30.55
C ALA A 54 10.10 44.52 29.44
N ARG A 55 9.95 45.64 28.71
CA ARG A 55 10.89 46.10 27.68
C ARG A 55 12.17 46.69 28.28
N PHE A 56 12.08 47.33 29.45
CA PHE A 56 13.24 47.88 30.16
C PHE A 56 14.14 46.77 30.72
N PHE A 57 13.56 45.76 31.37
CA PHE A 57 14.31 44.57 31.81
C PHE A 57 14.86 43.74 30.63
N GLU A 58 14.24 43.79 29.45
CA GLU A 58 14.77 43.20 28.21
C GLU A 58 16.09 43.83 27.76
N GLY A 59 16.23 45.15 27.91
CA GLY A 59 17.46 45.89 27.59
C GLY A 59 18.60 45.54 28.54
N VAL A 60 18.29 45.29 29.82
CA VAL A 60 19.26 44.95 30.87
C VAL A 60 19.62 43.46 30.85
N SER A 61 18.66 42.55 30.66
CA SER A 61 18.91 41.10 30.59
C SER A 61 19.73 40.67 29.37
N LYS A 62 19.74 41.44 28.27
CA LYS A 62 20.67 41.25 27.13
C LYS A 62 22.14 41.32 27.56
N PHE A 63 22.46 42.01 28.65
CA PHE A 63 23.83 42.12 29.18
C PHE A 63 24.22 40.98 30.12
N PHE A 64 23.27 40.20 30.65
CA PHE A 64 23.55 39.24 31.73
C PHE A 64 23.19 37.78 31.42
N LEU A 65 22.48 37.50 30.32
CA LEU A 65 22.19 36.13 29.87
C LEU A 65 22.79 35.89 28.47
N HIS A 66 23.42 34.73 28.29
CA HIS A 66 24.01 34.32 27.01
C HIS A 66 22.91 34.12 25.96
N GLY A 67 22.64 35.16 25.16
CA GLY A 67 21.84 35.10 23.94
C GLY A 67 20.49 35.84 24.01
N SER A 68 20.02 36.32 22.86
CA SER A 68 18.68 36.92 22.73
C SER A 68 17.59 35.89 23.05
N SER A 69 16.39 36.31 23.45
CA SER A 69 15.27 35.37 23.73
C SER A 69 14.91 34.50 22.52
N ALA A 70 15.14 34.99 21.30
CA ALA A 70 15.01 34.21 20.08
C ALA A 70 16.10 33.12 19.96
N SER A 71 17.33 33.42 20.39
CA SER A 71 18.40 32.43 20.51
C SER A 71 18.06 31.34 21.53
N VAL A 72 17.46 31.72 22.68
CA VAL A 72 17.00 30.75 23.69
C VAL A 72 15.88 29.89 23.12
N ALA A 73 14.85 30.48 22.51
CA ALA A 73 13.76 29.72 21.89
C ALA A 73 14.26 28.75 20.80
N LYS A 74 15.24 29.17 20.00
CA LYS A 74 15.89 28.32 18.98
C LYS A 74 16.61 27.13 19.62
N GLU A 75 17.37 27.36 20.68
CA GLU A 75 18.14 26.29 21.33
C GLU A 75 17.23 25.35 22.13
N VAL A 76 16.18 25.86 22.78
CA VAL A 76 15.13 25.03 23.40
C VAL A 76 14.42 24.18 22.36
N THR A 77 14.09 24.75 21.20
CA THR A 77 13.48 24.00 20.08
C THR A 77 14.40 22.86 19.64
N LYS A 78 15.71 23.12 19.56
CA LYS A 78 16.69 22.08 19.27
C LYS A 78 16.65 21.01 20.36
N THR A 79 16.77 21.37 21.63
CA THR A 79 16.76 20.41 22.74
C THR A 79 15.50 19.54 22.78
N LEU A 80 14.31 20.12 22.58
CA LEU A 80 13.05 19.38 22.68
C LEU A 80 12.66 18.60 21.41
N PHE A 81 13.14 19.03 20.24
CA PHE A 81 12.67 18.51 18.94
C PHE A 81 13.77 18.12 17.94
N SER A 82 15.06 18.10 18.33
CA SER A 82 16.16 17.61 17.48
C SER A 82 16.49 16.13 17.64
N THR A 83 15.72 15.39 18.43
CA THR A 83 15.93 13.97 18.74
C THR A 83 15.18 13.07 17.77
N GLU A 84 15.59 11.80 17.64
CA GLU A 84 14.85 10.74 16.92
C GLU A 84 13.35 10.70 17.27
N GLY A 85 12.99 10.92 18.54
CA GLY A 85 11.58 10.94 18.97
C GLY A 85 10.73 12.01 18.27
N ALA A 86 11.32 13.14 17.86
CA ALA A 86 10.60 14.18 17.13
C ALA A 86 10.31 13.76 15.68
N GLN A 87 11.26 13.07 15.04
CA GLN A 87 11.07 12.45 13.73
C GLN A 87 10.03 11.33 13.81
N GLN A 88 10.10 10.45 14.81
CA GLN A 88 9.10 9.39 15.01
C GLN A 88 7.69 9.97 15.17
N GLN A 89 7.53 11.05 15.94
CA GLN A 89 6.26 11.75 16.08
C GLN A 89 5.75 12.28 14.73
N ARG A 90 6.63 12.85 13.89
CA ARG A 90 6.27 13.31 12.54
C ARG A 90 5.84 12.15 11.64
N LEU A 91 6.55 11.03 11.71
CA LEU A 91 6.22 9.83 10.93
C LEU A 91 4.87 9.22 11.36
N GLN A 92 4.47 9.37 12.61
CA GLN A 92 3.18 8.92 13.16
C GLN A 92 2.01 9.89 12.92
N SER A 93 2.24 11.05 12.29
CA SER A 93 1.17 11.98 11.92
C SER A 93 0.11 11.30 11.04
N THR A 94 -1.14 11.74 11.18
CA THR A 94 -2.30 11.19 10.47
C THR A 94 -2.26 11.37 8.95
N ASP A 95 -1.66 12.47 8.50
CA ASP A 95 -1.64 12.88 7.10
C ASP A 95 -0.34 13.62 6.77
N SER A 96 -0.03 13.75 5.46
CA SER A 96 1.21 14.37 5.04
C SER A 96 1.27 15.88 5.28
N VAL A 97 0.13 16.58 5.37
CA VAL A 97 0.09 18.02 5.68
C VAL A 97 0.55 18.28 7.11
N SER A 98 0.06 17.48 8.06
CA SER A 98 0.45 17.52 9.47
C SER A 98 1.94 17.19 9.64
N HIS A 99 2.43 16.16 8.94
CA HIS A 99 3.87 15.87 8.87
C HIS A 99 4.64 17.10 8.38
N ALA A 100 4.25 17.68 7.24
CA ALA A 100 4.94 18.79 6.61
C ALA A 100 4.95 20.05 7.49
N ARG A 101 3.85 20.35 8.19
CA ARG A 101 3.79 21.46 9.16
C ARG A 101 4.85 21.34 10.23
N MET A 102 5.02 20.13 10.78
CA MET A 102 6.03 19.85 11.80
C MET A 102 7.45 19.89 11.21
N LEU A 103 7.67 19.28 10.03
CA LEU A 103 8.99 19.21 9.39
C LEU A 103 9.50 20.60 8.96
N PHE A 104 8.65 21.38 8.28
CA PHE A 104 8.99 22.69 7.76
C PHE A 104 8.74 23.83 8.74
N LYS A 105 8.14 23.54 9.91
CA LYS A 105 7.73 24.52 10.92
C LYS A 105 6.81 25.59 10.35
N ASP A 106 5.95 25.19 9.42
CA ASP A 106 5.14 26.07 8.59
C ASP A 106 3.65 25.79 8.80
N GLY A 107 3.04 26.54 9.73
CA GLY A 107 1.64 26.39 10.08
C GLY A 107 0.67 26.92 9.03
N SER A 108 1.16 27.49 7.92
CA SER A 108 0.31 27.95 6.81
C SER A 108 -0.05 26.84 5.83
N LEU A 109 0.67 25.71 5.85
CA LEU A 109 0.40 24.57 4.96
C LEU A 109 -0.98 23.97 5.27
N ARG A 110 -1.89 23.97 4.28
CA ARG A 110 -3.27 23.45 4.38
C ARG A 110 -3.57 22.34 3.38
N THR A 111 -2.86 22.27 2.26
CA THR A 111 -3.18 21.33 1.17
C THR A 111 -1.97 20.49 0.77
N LEU A 112 -2.22 19.33 0.15
CA LEU A 112 -1.19 18.45 -0.39
C LEU A 112 -0.33 19.16 -1.45
N GLU A 113 -0.95 19.98 -2.29
CA GLU A 113 -0.25 20.78 -3.32
C GLU A 113 0.77 21.74 -2.68
N GLN A 114 0.41 22.41 -1.58
CA GLN A 114 1.34 23.29 -0.87
C GLN A 114 2.52 22.52 -0.28
N VAL A 115 2.30 21.29 0.19
CA VAL A 115 3.37 20.41 0.70
C VAL A 115 4.31 20.00 -0.43
N LEU A 116 3.77 19.58 -1.58
CA LEU A 116 4.57 19.22 -2.75
C LEU A 116 5.35 20.42 -3.28
N GLU A 117 4.77 21.61 -3.32
CA GLU A 117 5.44 22.83 -3.75
C GLU A 117 6.58 23.22 -2.80
N LYS A 118 6.39 23.00 -1.49
CA LYS A 118 7.45 23.18 -0.49
C LYS A 118 8.59 22.17 -0.68
N LEU A 119 8.27 20.89 -0.91
CA LEU A 119 9.26 19.86 -1.22
C LEU A 119 10.02 20.14 -2.52
N ARG A 120 9.33 20.66 -3.54
CA ARG A 120 9.92 21.04 -4.83
C ARG A 120 11.00 22.11 -4.68
N THR A 121 10.80 23.07 -3.78
CA THR A 121 11.70 24.21 -3.60
C THR A 121 12.80 23.99 -2.55
N VAL A 122 12.78 22.87 -1.84
CA VAL A 122 13.76 22.59 -0.79
C VAL A 122 15.17 22.39 -1.36
N ASP A 123 16.20 22.89 -0.68
CA ASP A 123 17.60 22.69 -1.08
C ASP A 123 18.16 21.38 -0.50
N THR A 124 18.19 20.31 -1.29
CA THR A 124 18.71 19.00 -0.83
C THR A 124 20.22 18.96 -0.69
N HIS A 125 20.98 19.89 -1.28
CA HIS A 125 22.46 19.84 -1.22
C HIS A 125 23.00 20.08 0.19
N LYS A 126 22.16 20.63 1.08
CA LYS A 126 22.49 20.93 2.48
C LYS A 126 21.91 19.93 3.47
N MET A 127 21.27 18.87 2.99
CA MET A 127 20.62 17.86 3.84
C MET A 127 21.60 16.77 4.25
N THR A 128 21.48 16.30 5.49
CA THR A 128 22.05 15.02 5.91
C THR A 128 21.25 13.87 5.29
N GLU A 129 21.79 12.65 5.36
CA GLU A 129 21.11 11.45 4.89
C GLU A 129 19.75 11.24 5.56
N ASP A 130 19.68 11.38 6.90
CA ASP A 130 18.43 11.25 7.66
C ASP A 130 17.38 12.28 7.24
N MET A 131 17.81 13.53 7.01
CA MET A 131 16.92 14.58 6.52
C MET A 131 16.39 14.23 5.12
N LEU A 132 17.26 13.75 4.23
CA LEU A 132 16.87 13.36 2.88
C LEU A 132 15.89 12.18 2.90
N ALA A 133 16.12 11.19 3.76
CA ALA A 133 15.25 10.04 3.95
C ALA A 133 13.85 10.49 4.40
N GLU A 134 13.75 11.38 5.38
CA GLU A 134 12.47 11.91 5.86
C GLU A 134 11.74 12.72 4.78
N HIS A 135 12.43 13.57 4.02
CA HIS A 135 11.82 14.32 2.91
C HIS A 135 11.33 13.39 1.80
N THR A 136 12.05 12.29 1.54
CA THR A 136 11.64 11.26 0.57
C THR A 136 10.39 10.52 1.03
N LEU A 137 10.29 10.20 2.33
CA LEU A 137 9.08 9.61 2.91
C LEU A 137 7.89 10.58 2.86
N LEU A 138 8.11 11.86 3.15
CA LEU A 138 7.06 12.88 3.04
C LEU A 138 6.59 13.06 1.59
N LEU A 139 7.52 13.03 0.62
CA LEU A 139 7.20 13.05 -0.80
C LEU A 139 6.33 11.84 -1.19
N GLN A 140 6.74 10.62 -0.80
CA GLN A 140 5.99 9.40 -1.08
C GLN A 140 4.56 9.49 -0.53
N ARG A 141 4.41 9.86 0.75
CA ARG A 141 3.09 10.01 1.39
C ARG A 141 2.23 11.04 0.68
N THR A 142 2.77 12.23 0.45
CA THR A 142 2.02 13.33 -0.17
C THR A 142 1.60 13.00 -1.60
N MET A 143 2.47 12.35 -2.38
CA MET A 143 2.15 11.91 -3.74
C MET A 143 1.07 10.82 -3.73
N SER A 144 1.15 9.83 -2.84
CA SER A 144 0.11 8.80 -2.70
C SER A 144 -1.24 9.40 -2.29
N GLU A 145 -1.27 10.30 -1.30
CA GLU A 145 -2.47 11.01 -0.87
C GLU A 145 -3.04 11.89 -2.01
N SER A 146 -2.17 12.52 -2.81
CA SER A 146 -2.60 13.35 -3.94
C SER A 146 -3.21 12.50 -5.06
N LEU A 147 -2.60 11.35 -5.38
CA LEU A 147 -3.10 10.41 -6.38
C LEU A 147 -4.44 9.80 -5.98
N GLN A 148 -4.66 9.52 -4.70
CA GLN A 148 -5.96 9.07 -4.21
C GLN A 148 -7.07 10.12 -4.40
N ASN A 149 -6.72 11.41 -4.43
CA ASN A 149 -7.67 12.51 -4.58
C ASN A 149 -7.96 12.90 -6.04
N THR A 150 -7.27 12.31 -7.02
CA THR A 150 -7.58 12.54 -8.44
C THR A 150 -8.90 11.87 -8.83
N GLU A 151 -9.42 12.21 -10.01
CA GLU A 151 -10.65 11.59 -10.51
C GLU A 151 -10.49 10.07 -10.64
N THR A 152 -9.38 9.62 -11.26
CA THR A 152 -9.12 8.19 -11.43
C THR A 152 -8.84 7.51 -10.09
N GLY A 153 -8.13 8.19 -9.17
CA GLY A 153 -7.91 7.69 -7.81
C GLY A 153 -9.20 7.40 -7.07
N LYS A 154 -10.24 8.23 -7.23
CA LYS A 154 -11.57 8.00 -6.65
C LYS A 154 -12.31 6.84 -7.31
N LYS A 155 -12.29 6.75 -8.64
CA LYS A 155 -12.89 5.60 -9.36
C LYS A 155 -12.25 4.28 -8.94
N LEU A 156 -10.93 4.26 -8.74
CA LEU A 156 -10.24 3.09 -8.20
C LEU A 156 -10.67 2.77 -6.75
N GLN A 157 -10.95 3.76 -5.90
CA GLN A 157 -11.52 3.50 -4.57
C GLN A 157 -12.90 2.86 -4.66
N ASP A 158 -13.73 3.26 -5.60
CA ASP A 158 -15.04 2.65 -5.82
C ASP A 158 -14.92 1.19 -6.31
N LEU A 159 -13.91 0.89 -7.12
CA LEU A 159 -13.69 -0.45 -7.69
C LEU A 159 -13.04 -1.43 -6.71
N MET A 160 -11.99 -1.02 -5.98
CA MET A 160 -11.18 -1.91 -5.16
C MET A 160 -11.12 -1.55 -3.67
N GLY A 161 -11.81 -0.49 -3.26
CA GLY A 161 -11.84 0.01 -1.88
C GLY A 161 -10.64 0.88 -1.49
N HIS A 162 -10.85 1.71 -0.46
CA HIS A 162 -9.85 2.68 0.01
C HIS A 162 -8.48 2.06 0.35
N GLN A 163 -8.47 0.92 1.04
CA GLN A 163 -7.23 0.28 1.48
C GLN A 163 -6.38 -0.20 0.29
N ALA A 164 -6.99 -0.82 -0.72
CA ALA A 164 -6.27 -1.28 -1.90
C ALA A 164 -5.76 -0.11 -2.74
N THR A 165 -6.54 0.96 -2.91
CA THR A 165 -6.09 2.18 -3.59
C THR A 165 -4.92 2.86 -2.88
N ALA A 166 -4.99 2.95 -1.55
CA ALA A 166 -3.88 3.47 -0.76
C ALA A 166 -2.63 2.59 -0.92
N GLN A 167 -2.77 1.26 -0.91
CA GLN A 167 -1.64 0.35 -1.13
C GLN A 167 -1.05 0.48 -2.54
N LEU A 168 -1.88 0.55 -3.58
CA LEU A 168 -1.47 0.72 -4.98
C LEU A 168 -0.68 2.03 -5.15
N THR A 169 -1.28 3.14 -4.76
CA THR A 169 -0.65 4.47 -4.93
C THR A 169 0.63 4.59 -4.12
N ASN A 170 0.69 4.05 -2.89
CA ASN A 170 1.91 4.01 -2.09
C ASN A 170 3.02 3.17 -2.73
N LYS A 171 2.68 2.05 -3.38
CA LYS A 171 3.65 1.22 -4.11
C LYS A 171 4.13 1.93 -5.37
N LEU A 172 3.23 2.56 -6.13
CA LEU A 172 3.55 3.29 -7.35
C LEU A 172 4.58 4.40 -7.11
N VAL A 173 4.43 5.15 -6.00
CA VAL A 173 5.31 6.27 -5.66
C VAL A 173 6.45 5.87 -4.71
N ALA A 174 6.63 4.57 -4.46
CA ALA A 174 7.74 4.09 -3.64
C ALA A 174 9.08 4.35 -4.34
N PRO A 175 10.16 4.68 -3.60
CA PRO A 175 11.47 4.99 -4.20
C PRO A 175 11.99 3.92 -5.16
N LYS A 176 11.68 2.63 -4.89
CA LYS A 176 12.08 1.49 -5.74
C LYS A 176 11.44 1.46 -7.13
N GLN A 177 10.38 2.23 -7.38
CA GLN A 177 9.70 2.25 -8.67
C GLN A 177 10.19 3.37 -9.60
N GLU A 178 11.05 4.27 -9.11
CA GLU A 178 11.70 5.34 -9.88
C GLU A 178 10.75 6.34 -10.60
N PHE A 179 9.44 6.23 -10.42
CA PHE A 179 8.45 7.19 -10.94
C PHE A 179 8.48 8.54 -10.23
N VAL A 180 8.90 8.55 -8.96
CA VAL A 180 8.86 9.73 -8.09
C VAL A 180 10.16 9.86 -7.32
N SER A 181 10.77 11.04 -7.42
CA SER A 181 11.91 11.48 -6.60
C SER A 181 11.88 12.99 -6.39
N LEU A 182 12.63 13.48 -5.39
CA LEU A 182 12.77 14.92 -5.15
C LEU A 182 13.39 15.64 -6.35
N GLU A 183 14.30 14.98 -7.08
CA GLU A 183 14.89 15.53 -8.29
C GLU A 183 13.89 15.61 -9.45
N GLN A 184 13.08 14.56 -9.66
CA GLN A 184 12.02 14.58 -10.67
C GLN A 184 10.98 15.66 -10.35
N LEU A 185 10.55 15.77 -9.09
CA LEU A 185 9.62 16.81 -8.65
C LEU A 185 10.15 18.21 -8.95
N ARG A 186 11.43 18.48 -8.69
CA ARG A 186 12.08 19.77 -9.01
C ARG A 186 12.03 20.15 -10.48
N LYS A 187 12.17 19.17 -11.36
CA LYS A 187 12.17 19.36 -12.82
C LYS A 187 10.75 19.63 -13.36
N GLN A 188 9.70 19.37 -12.57
CA GLN A 188 8.33 19.66 -12.98
C GLN A 188 8.03 21.15 -12.93
N PRO A 189 7.22 21.69 -13.87
CA PRO A 189 6.81 23.09 -13.84
C PRO A 189 6.03 23.49 -12.58
N SER A 190 5.29 22.55 -11.99
CA SER A 190 4.49 22.74 -10.77
C SER A 190 4.29 21.41 -10.04
N ALA A 191 3.91 21.48 -8.76
CA ALA A 191 3.48 20.32 -7.98
C ALA A 191 2.30 19.56 -8.64
N ALA A 192 1.31 20.30 -9.18
CA ALA A 192 0.16 19.70 -9.86
C ALA A 192 0.57 18.86 -11.08
N ASN A 193 1.56 19.33 -11.85
CA ASN A 193 2.07 18.58 -13.01
C ASN A 193 2.75 17.28 -12.62
N ALA A 194 3.42 17.23 -11.46
CA ALA A 194 4.02 16.00 -10.96
C ALA A 194 2.96 14.93 -10.70
N VAL A 195 1.85 15.29 -10.06
CA VAL A 195 0.71 14.38 -9.83
C VAL A 195 0.06 13.98 -11.16
N ALA A 196 -0.23 14.96 -12.02
CA ALA A 196 -0.86 14.71 -13.31
C ALA A 196 -0.05 13.77 -14.22
N SER A 197 1.28 13.76 -14.10
CA SER A 197 2.13 12.86 -14.89
C SER A 197 1.94 11.37 -14.59
N LEU A 198 1.37 11.03 -13.41
CA LEU A 198 1.07 9.66 -13.01
C LEU A 198 -0.39 9.26 -13.21
N GLU A 199 -1.28 10.23 -13.49
CA GLU A 199 -2.69 9.95 -13.78
C GLU A 199 -2.88 8.92 -14.92
N PRO A 200 -2.12 8.98 -16.04
CA PRO A 200 -2.23 7.97 -17.09
C PRO A 200 -1.94 6.54 -16.62
N VAL A 201 -1.08 6.38 -15.60
CA VAL A 201 -0.78 5.05 -15.01
C VAL A 201 -2.00 4.52 -14.26
N LEU A 202 -2.69 5.37 -13.50
CA LEU A 202 -3.93 5.00 -12.82
C LEU A 202 -5.06 4.71 -13.82
N MET A 203 -5.16 5.48 -14.91
CA MET A 203 -6.18 5.26 -15.95
C MET A 203 -6.00 3.91 -16.65
N MET A 204 -4.74 3.50 -16.87
CA MET A 204 -4.44 2.17 -17.41
C MET A 204 -4.83 1.06 -16.42
N GLU A 205 -4.57 1.23 -15.13
CA GLU A 205 -5.03 0.28 -14.12
C GLU A 205 -6.56 0.18 -14.10
N GLU A 206 -7.26 1.31 -14.04
CA GLU A 206 -8.73 1.36 -14.06
C GLU A 206 -9.29 0.62 -15.28
N LYS A 207 -8.77 0.92 -16.47
CA LYS A 207 -9.16 0.27 -17.72
C LYS A 207 -9.00 -1.24 -17.65
N HIS A 208 -7.88 -1.74 -17.12
CA HIS A 208 -7.62 -3.17 -17.03
C HIS A 208 -8.50 -3.87 -15.99
N LEU A 209 -8.73 -3.23 -14.84
CA LEU A 209 -9.63 -3.77 -13.82
C LEU A 209 -11.08 -3.84 -14.32
N LEU A 210 -11.56 -2.80 -15.01
CA LEU A 210 -12.90 -2.79 -15.60
C LEU A 210 -13.06 -3.84 -16.70
N ALA A 211 -12.05 -4.01 -17.55
CA ALA A 211 -12.08 -5.04 -18.59
C ALA A 211 -12.14 -6.45 -17.98
N ALA A 212 -11.33 -6.72 -16.96
CA ALA A 212 -11.35 -7.99 -16.24
C ALA A 212 -12.71 -8.20 -15.56
N GLN A 213 -13.22 -7.20 -14.84
CA GLN A 213 -14.52 -7.25 -14.16
C GLN A 213 -15.64 -7.57 -15.14
N HIS A 214 -15.73 -6.83 -16.25
CA HIS A 214 -16.77 -7.03 -17.25
C HIS A 214 -16.76 -8.45 -17.80
N HIS A 215 -15.58 -9.00 -18.11
CA HIS A 215 -15.46 -10.38 -18.56
C HIS A 215 -15.95 -11.37 -17.51
N GLN A 216 -15.55 -11.21 -16.24
CA GLN A 216 -15.97 -12.13 -15.17
C GLN A 216 -17.47 -12.02 -14.86
N GLU A 217 -18.07 -10.84 -14.98
CA GLU A 217 -19.52 -10.66 -14.86
C GLU A 217 -20.29 -11.36 -15.99
N VAL A 218 -19.75 -11.35 -17.21
CA VAL A 218 -20.31 -12.10 -18.34
C VAL A 218 -20.21 -13.61 -18.09
N ILE A 219 -19.06 -14.11 -17.61
CA ILE A 219 -18.86 -15.53 -17.28
C ILE A 219 -19.87 -16.00 -16.22
N ARG A 220 -20.10 -15.20 -15.17
CA ARG A 220 -21.08 -15.52 -14.12
C ARG A 220 -22.52 -15.60 -14.66
N GLY A 221 -22.85 -14.81 -15.69
CA GLY A 221 -24.18 -14.79 -16.31
C GLY A 221 -24.38 -15.83 -17.41
N GLN A 222 -23.37 -16.63 -17.74
CA GLN A 222 -23.39 -17.56 -18.87
C GLN A 222 -23.56 -19.01 -18.39
N ASP A 223 -24.25 -19.82 -19.20
CA ASP A 223 -24.23 -21.27 -19.04
C ASP A 223 -22.92 -21.83 -19.60
N LEU A 224 -22.04 -22.22 -18.68
CA LEU A 224 -20.70 -22.76 -18.91
C LEU A 224 -20.72 -24.28 -19.17
N ASN A 225 -21.89 -24.94 -19.23
CA ASN A 225 -22.01 -26.37 -19.53
C ASN A 225 -22.22 -26.69 -21.01
N GLN A 226 -22.11 -25.69 -21.90
CA GLN A 226 -22.31 -25.86 -23.33
C GLN A 226 -21.23 -25.19 -24.18
N GLY A 227 -21.13 -25.66 -25.43
CA GLY A 227 -20.22 -25.12 -26.44
C GLY A 227 -18.76 -25.13 -25.99
N ILE A 228 -18.07 -24.03 -26.28
CA ILE A 228 -16.64 -23.83 -25.99
C ILE A 228 -16.30 -23.90 -24.50
N TYR A 229 -17.27 -23.71 -23.60
CA TYR A 229 -17.07 -23.77 -22.15
C TYR A 229 -17.15 -25.20 -21.58
N ALA A 230 -17.61 -26.16 -22.38
CA ALA A 230 -17.76 -27.56 -21.98
C ALA A 230 -16.79 -28.50 -22.70
N GLU A 231 -15.82 -27.97 -23.43
CA GLU A 231 -14.81 -28.79 -24.08
C GLU A 231 -13.88 -29.43 -23.05
N ILE A 232 -13.72 -30.74 -23.16
CA ILE A 232 -12.91 -31.54 -22.24
C ILE A 232 -11.59 -31.87 -22.92
N LEU A 233 -10.49 -31.80 -22.17
CA LEU A 233 -9.17 -32.24 -22.64
C LEU A 233 -9.14 -33.77 -22.76
N PRO A 234 -8.72 -34.36 -23.90
CA PRO A 234 -8.64 -35.81 -24.06
C PRO A 234 -7.72 -36.47 -23.01
N GLU A 235 -8.16 -37.61 -22.45
CA GLU A 235 -7.47 -38.32 -21.36
C GLU A 235 -5.99 -38.59 -21.67
N GLU A 236 -5.69 -39.02 -22.90
CA GLU A 236 -4.33 -39.33 -23.36
C GLU A 236 -3.39 -38.10 -23.38
N SER A 237 -3.94 -36.88 -23.40
CA SER A 237 -3.16 -35.63 -23.48
C SER A 237 -2.53 -35.23 -22.14
N TYR A 238 -3.11 -35.65 -21.03
CA TYR A 238 -2.63 -35.30 -19.68
C TYR A 238 -2.41 -36.51 -18.76
N ASN A 239 -3.04 -37.65 -19.03
CA ASN A 239 -2.97 -38.87 -18.23
C ASN A 239 -2.42 -40.06 -19.05
N PRO A 240 -1.16 -40.03 -19.52
CA PRO A 240 -0.57 -41.12 -20.31
C PRO A 240 -0.43 -42.42 -19.51
N ASN A 241 -0.41 -42.34 -18.18
CA ASN A 241 -0.28 -43.47 -17.27
C ASN A 241 -1.63 -44.16 -16.95
N LYS A 242 -2.75 -43.69 -17.54
CA LYS A 242 -4.09 -44.27 -17.38
C LYS A 242 -4.53 -44.38 -15.91
N LEU A 243 -4.22 -43.36 -15.11
CA LEU A 243 -4.69 -43.21 -13.74
C LEU A 243 -6.22 -43.20 -13.72
N THR A 244 -6.84 -43.92 -12.79
CA THR A 244 -8.30 -44.06 -12.70
C THR A 244 -8.91 -43.27 -11.54
N ASP A 245 -8.15 -43.01 -10.49
CA ASP A 245 -8.58 -42.19 -9.37
C ASP A 245 -8.69 -40.72 -9.78
N ASN A 246 -9.80 -40.06 -9.44
CA ASN A 246 -10.07 -38.68 -9.87
C ASN A 246 -9.05 -37.68 -9.29
N VAL A 247 -8.53 -37.91 -8.09
CA VAL A 247 -7.50 -37.04 -7.50
C VAL A 247 -6.20 -37.15 -8.29
N ASP A 248 -5.80 -38.36 -8.65
CA ASP A 248 -4.59 -38.59 -9.43
C ASP A 248 -4.74 -38.05 -10.87
N ARG A 249 -5.92 -38.20 -11.48
CA ARG A 249 -6.24 -37.58 -12.78
C ARG A 249 -6.18 -36.05 -12.71
N ALA A 250 -6.75 -35.44 -11.68
CA ALA A 250 -6.70 -34.00 -11.47
C ALA A 250 -5.28 -33.48 -11.27
N ALA A 251 -4.46 -34.17 -10.47
CA ALA A 251 -3.05 -33.83 -10.27
C ALA A 251 -2.25 -33.92 -11.59
N ALA A 252 -2.51 -34.94 -12.41
CA ALA A 252 -1.89 -35.07 -13.72
C ALA A 252 -2.24 -33.92 -14.67
N TRP A 253 -3.51 -33.49 -14.67
CA TRP A 253 -3.95 -32.36 -15.48
C TRP A 253 -3.28 -31.04 -15.05
N ILE A 254 -3.27 -30.74 -13.74
CA ILE A 254 -2.64 -29.54 -13.19
C ILE A 254 -1.13 -29.52 -13.50
N LEU A 255 -0.45 -30.66 -13.30
CA LEU A 255 0.98 -30.77 -13.54
C LEU A 255 1.31 -30.64 -15.03
N LYS A 256 0.52 -31.25 -15.92
CA LYS A 256 0.71 -31.14 -17.37
C LYS A 256 0.62 -29.69 -17.85
N ALA A 257 -0.29 -28.91 -17.26
CA ALA A 257 -0.49 -27.52 -17.60
C ALA A 257 0.48 -26.55 -16.88
N SER A 258 1.35 -27.06 -16.01
CA SER A 258 2.35 -26.29 -15.27
C SER A 258 3.75 -26.53 -15.87
N SER A 259 4.53 -25.48 -16.10
CA SER A 259 5.86 -25.56 -16.71
C SER A 259 6.99 -25.92 -15.73
N SER A 260 6.67 -26.10 -14.45
CA SER A 260 7.61 -26.33 -13.34
C SER A 260 8.04 -27.81 -13.22
N LYS A 261 9.35 -28.03 -13.05
CA LYS A 261 9.95 -29.36 -12.84
C LYS A 261 10.24 -29.57 -11.33
N GLY A 262 9.72 -30.64 -10.70
CA GLY A 262 10.03 -30.97 -9.30
C GLY A 262 9.01 -31.88 -8.59
N ASN A 263 9.07 -31.93 -7.25
CA ASN A 263 8.15 -32.66 -6.33
C ASN A 263 6.72 -32.07 -6.29
N GLU A 264 6.27 -31.35 -7.33
CA GLU A 264 4.96 -30.70 -7.33
C GLU A 264 3.80 -31.71 -7.31
N TRP A 265 4.00 -32.92 -7.85
CA TRP A 265 2.98 -33.98 -7.81
C TRP A 265 2.51 -34.31 -6.39
N SER A 266 3.47 -34.53 -5.46
CA SER A 266 3.12 -34.89 -4.09
C SER A 266 2.45 -33.73 -3.35
N ASN A 267 2.83 -32.48 -3.66
CA ASN A 267 2.19 -31.30 -3.11
C ASN A 267 0.74 -31.16 -3.64
N PHE A 268 0.53 -31.23 -4.96
CA PHE A 268 -0.82 -31.12 -5.54
C PHE A 268 -1.73 -32.23 -5.03
N THR A 269 -1.29 -33.48 -5.05
CA THR A 269 -2.09 -34.60 -4.54
C THR A 269 -2.41 -34.46 -3.05
N ALA A 270 -1.47 -34.02 -2.22
CA ALA A 270 -1.72 -33.76 -0.80
C ALA A 270 -2.77 -32.66 -0.60
N LEU A 271 -2.62 -31.53 -1.31
CA LEU A 271 -3.57 -30.41 -1.24
C LEU A 271 -4.96 -30.80 -1.75
N LEU A 272 -5.04 -31.52 -2.87
CA LEU A 272 -6.30 -32.02 -3.42
C LEU A 272 -7.00 -32.95 -2.42
N LYS A 273 -6.29 -33.92 -1.83
CA LYS A 273 -6.87 -34.83 -0.82
C LYS A 273 -7.35 -34.09 0.41
N GLU A 274 -6.56 -33.15 0.93
CA GLU A 274 -6.91 -32.39 2.13
C GLU A 274 -8.12 -31.47 1.87
N TYR A 275 -8.06 -30.62 0.85
CA TYR A 275 -9.08 -29.60 0.59
C TYR A 275 -10.37 -30.15 0.01
N THR A 276 -10.36 -31.35 -0.55
CA THR A 276 -11.60 -32.06 -0.93
C THR A 276 -12.44 -32.39 0.31
N HIS A 277 -11.82 -32.70 1.45
CA HIS A 277 -12.51 -33.24 2.64
C HIS A 277 -12.56 -32.28 3.85
N ASN A 278 -11.79 -31.19 3.85
CA ASN A 278 -11.69 -30.31 5.02
C ASN A 278 -12.84 -29.30 5.18
N GLY A 279 -13.77 -29.22 4.21
CA GLY A 279 -14.94 -28.34 4.26
C GLY A 279 -14.64 -26.83 4.19
N LYS A 280 -13.41 -26.41 3.89
CA LYS A 280 -13.08 -24.98 3.75
C LYS A 280 -13.81 -24.36 2.56
N ASP A 281 -14.29 -23.13 2.74
CA ASP A 281 -14.97 -22.38 1.70
C ASP A 281 -13.97 -21.91 0.63
N LEU A 282 -14.19 -22.31 -0.63
CA LEU A 282 -13.31 -21.96 -1.75
C LEU A 282 -13.66 -20.58 -2.36
N THR A 283 -14.72 -19.94 -1.89
CA THR A 283 -15.04 -18.54 -2.18
C THR A 283 -14.48 -17.58 -1.12
N ASP A 284 -13.90 -18.08 -0.03
CA ASP A 284 -13.25 -17.21 0.97
C ASP A 284 -11.83 -16.80 0.52
N SER A 285 -11.62 -15.49 0.35
CA SER A 285 -10.32 -14.92 -0.02
C SER A 285 -9.18 -15.30 0.94
N GLN A 286 -9.44 -15.52 2.23
CA GLN A 286 -8.43 -15.93 3.20
C GLN A 286 -8.04 -17.39 3.02
N VAL A 287 -9.01 -18.25 2.76
CA VAL A 287 -8.76 -19.66 2.40
C VAL A 287 -7.92 -19.73 1.12
N LEU A 288 -8.24 -18.91 0.12
CA LEU A 288 -7.45 -18.88 -1.12
C LEU A 288 -6.01 -18.41 -0.89
N LYS A 289 -5.78 -17.42 -0.02
CA LYS A 289 -4.43 -16.96 0.34
C LYS A 289 -3.64 -18.04 1.08
N GLU A 290 -4.26 -18.78 2.01
CA GLU A 290 -3.63 -19.89 2.70
C GLU A 290 -3.25 -21.01 1.72
N LEU A 291 -4.20 -21.41 0.86
CA LEU A 291 -3.99 -22.46 -0.12
C LEU A 291 -2.92 -22.07 -1.14
N HIS A 292 -2.93 -20.82 -1.64
CA HIS A 292 -1.90 -20.31 -2.55
C HIS A 292 -0.51 -20.33 -1.91
N HIS A 293 -0.39 -19.94 -0.65
CA HIS A 293 0.88 -19.94 0.06
C HIS A 293 1.51 -21.34 0.17
N ARG A 294 0.69 -22.38 0.31
CA ARG A 294 1.12 -23.78 0.33
C ARG A 294 1.37 -24.35 -1.07
N LEU A 295 0.60 -23.87 -2.05
CA LEU A 295 0.71 -24.29 -3.44
C LEU A 295 2.01 -23.80 -4.08
N VAL A 296 2.38 -22.54 -3.82
CA VAL A 296 3.55 -21.91 -4.43
C VAL A 296 4.46 -21.32 -3.34
N PRO A 297 5.23 -22.18 -2.65
CA PRO A 297 6.13 -21.74 -1.59
C PRO A 297 7.30 -20.91 -2.17
N ASN A 298 7.82 -19.99 -1.37
CA ASN A 298 9.04 -19.22 -1.66
C ASN A 298 8.97 -18.27 -2.88
N ILE A 299 7.78 -17.79 -3.27
CA ILE A 299 7.71 -16.64 -4.19
C ILE A 299 8.20 -15.40 -3.46
N GLU A 300 9.28 -14.78 -3.96
CA GLU A 300 9.52 -13.37 -3.71
C GLU A 300 8.33 -12.59 -4.25
N ARG A 301 7.50 -12.07 -3.35
CA ARG A 301 6.26 -11.35 -3.69
C ARG A 301 6.60 -9.97 -4.20
N ASP A 302 7.19 -9.91 -5.38
CA ASP A 302 7.47 -8.65 -6.05
C ASP A 302 6.15 -8.01 -6.47
N TYR A 303 6.08 -6.71 -6.19
CA TYR A 303 4.96 -5.90 -6.62
C TYR A 303 4.97 -5.79 -8.14
N ARG A 304 3.92 -6.32 -8.77
CA ARG A 304 3.61 -6.04 -10.18
C ARG A 304 2.75 -4.78 -10.22
N GLY A 305 3.27 -3.71 -10.79
CA GLY A 305 2.54 -2.46 -11.01
C GLY A 305 1.60 -2.51 -12.23
N PRO A 306 0.83 -1.43 -12.46
CA PRO A 306 -0.03 -1.33 -13.63
C PRO A 306 0.73 -1.51 -14.95
N ALA A 307 0.16 -2.27 -15.88
CA ALA A 307 0.76 -2.48 -17.19
C ALA A 307 0.62 -1.21 -18.05
N ILE A 308 1.74 -0.53 -18.30
CA ILE A 308 1.79 0.69 -19.15
C ILE A 308 2.48 0.47 -20.50
N SER A 309 3.08 -0.70 -20.72
CA SER A 309 3.88 -1.03 -21.92
C SER A 309 3.17 -2.04 -22.85
N GLY A 310 1.85 -1.92 -22.99
CA GLY A 310 1.06 -2.72 -23.94
C GLY A 310 0.46 -4.03 -23.41
N GLY A 311 0.75 -4.41 -22.16
CA GLY A 311 0.03 -5.50 -21.48
C GLY A 311 -1.34 -5.05 -20.95
N SER A 312 -2.26 -5.99 -20.75
CA SER A 312 -3.60 -5.76 -20.18
C SER A 312 -3.77 -6.25 -18.75
N LEU A 313 -2.69 -6.74 -18.14
CA LEU A 313 -2.75 -7.33 -16.81
C LEU A 313 -2.93 -6.26 -15.73
N PRO A 314 -3.87 -6.45 -14.79
CA PRO A 314 -3.96 -5.63 -13.60
C PRO A 314 -2.69 -5.69 -12.75
N SER A 315 -2.46 -4.63 -11.98
CA SER A 315 -1.47 -4.68 -10.91
C SER A 315 -1.80 -5.80 -9.91
N SER A 316 -0.78 -6.28 -9.22
CA SER A 316 -0.94 -7.30 -8.17
C SER A 316 -1.87 -6.87 -7.03
N VAL A 317 -1.94 -5.55 -6.74
CA VAL A 317 -2.83 -5.01 -5.70
C VAL A 317 -4.27 -4.93 -6.21
N GLY A 318 -4.46 -4.33 -7.38
CA GLY A 318 -5.79 -4.18 -7.98
C GLY A 318 -6.43 -5.54 -8.28
N GLY A 319 -5.69 -6.45 -8.90
CA GLY A 319 -6.15 -7.81 -9.18
C GLY A 319 -6.57 -8.58 -7.92
N ALA A 320 -5.80 -8.47 -6.83
CA ALA A 320 -6.12 -9.15 -5.58
C ALA A 320 -7.41 -8.61 -4.92
N ALA A 321 -7.61 -7.30 -4.98
CA ALA A 321 -8.80 -6.65 -4.43
C ALA A 321 -10.05 -6.98 -5.26
N MET A 322 -9.96 -6.91 -6.59
CA MET A 322 -11.06 -7.29 -7.48
C MET A 322 -11.44 -8.76 -7.33
N LEU A 323 -10.45 -9.66 -7.20
CA LEU A 323 -10.73 -11.07 -6.90
C LEU A 323 -11.49 -11.20 -5.58
N ALA A 324 -11.04 -10.56 -4.50
CA ALA A 324 -11.71 -10.65 -3.21
C ALA A 324 -13.18 -10.20 -3.28
N HIS A 325 -13.47 -9.06 -3.92
CA HIS A 325 -14.84 -8.60 -4.10
C HIS A 325 -15.66 -9.52 -5.01
N HIS A 326 -15.07 -10.04 -6.08
CA HIS A 326 -15.79 -10.92 -6.99
C HIS A 326 -16.20 -12.23 -6.32
N LEU A 327 -15.34 -12.81 -5.49
CA LEU A 327 -15.63 -14.06 -4.78
C LEU A 327 -16.85 -13.94 -3.87
N GLU A 328 -17.07 -12.78 -3.25
CA GLU A 328 -18.25 -12.51 -2.41
C GLU A 328 -19.57 -12.51 -3.20
N THR A 329 -19.50 -12.43 -4.54
CA THR A 329 -20.67 -12.44 -5.43
C THR A 329 -21.01 -13.82 -6.00
N LEU A 330 -20.16 -14.83 -5.79
CA LEU A 330 -20.35 -16.15 -6.36
C LEU A 330 -21.33 -16.97 -5.51
N ASP A 331 -22.18 -17.75 -6.17
CA ASP A 331 -23.01 -18.74 -5.51
C ASP A 331 -22.20 -20.03 -5.33
N LYS A 332 -21.82 -20.32 -4.09
CA LYS A 332 -21.04 -21.51 -3.74
C LYS A 332 -21.77 -22.83 -4.04
N GLU A 333 -23.09 -22.81 -4.18
CA GLU A 333 -23.91 -23.98 -4.52
C GLU A 333 -24.14 -24.11 -6.04
N ASP A 334 -23.66 -23.15 -6.85
CA ASP A 334 -23.73 -23.24 -8.32
C ASP A 334 -22.91 -24.47 -8.79
N PRO A 335 -23.50 -25.42 -9.53
CA PRO A 335 -22.77 -26.55 -10.10
C PRO A 335 -21.58 -26.16 -10.97
N GLN A 336 -21.51 -24.91 -11.43
CA GLN A 336 -20.48 -24.36 -12.31
C GLN A 336 -19.44 -23.53 -11.55
N ILE A 337 -19.51 -23.47 -10.23
CA ILE A 337 -18.63 -22.67 -9.37
C ILE A 337 -17.14 -22.93 -9.65
N GLY A 338 -16.76 -24.17 -9.98
CA GLY A 338 -15.39 -24.50 -10.33
C GLY A 338 -14.84 -23.70 -11.52
N LYS A 339 -15.65 -23.54 -12.56
CA LYS A 339 -15.26 -22.77 -13.76
C LYS A 339 -15.23 -21.28 -13.45
N GLN A 340 -16.14 -20.78 -12.63
CA GLN A 340 -16.18 -19.39 -12.18
C GLN A 340 -14.96 -19.05 -11.31
N LEU A 341 -14.58 -19.92 -10.37
CA LEU A 341 -13.37 -19.77 -9.54
C LEU A 341 -12.09 -19.79 -10.39
N PHE A 342 -11.99 -20.71 -11.35
CA PHE A 342 -10.89 -20.74 -12.31
C PHE A 342 -10.81 -19.41 -13.09
N ALA A 343 -11.93 -19.00 -13.68
CA ALA A 343 -12.04 -17.78 -14.47
C ALA A 343 -11.61 -16.54 -13.67
N ALA A 344 -12.13 -16.37 -12.46
CA ALA A 344 -11.85 -15.22 -11.61
C ALA A 344 -10.40 -15.15 -11.15
N VAL A 345 -9.83 -16.27 -10.66
CA VAL A 345 -8.45 -16.28 -10.13
C VAL A 345 -7.43 -15.99 -11.22
N VAL A 346 -7.62 -16.59 -12.40
CA VAL A 346 -6.72 -16.35 -13.54
C VAL A 346 -7.01 -14.97 -14.14
N GLY A 347 -8.26 -14.63 -14.41
CA GLY A 347 -8.69 -13.40 -15.08
C GLY A 347 -8.34 -12.11 -14.35
N PHE A 348 -8.52 -12.06 -13.02
CA PHE A 348 -8.10 -10.90 -12.24
C PHE A 348 -6.61 -10.87 -11.93
N HIS A 349 -5.88 -11.98 -12.12
CA HIS A 349 -4.49 -12.12 -11.69
C HIS A 349 -4.29 -11.72 -10.21
N GLY A 350 -5.13 -12.27 -9.34
CA GLY A 350 -5.19 -11.93 -7.91
C GLY A 350 -3.95 -12.29 -7.09
N PHE A 351 -3.04 -13.09 -7.65
CA PHE A 351 -1.74 -13.42 -7.07
C PHE A 351 -0.58 -12.89 -7.93
N THR A 352 0.57 -12.65 -7.32
CA THR A 352 1.78 -12.18 -8.02
C THR A 352 2.30 -13.22 -9.01
N ASP A 353 2.22 -14.50 -8.64
CA ASP A 353 2.54 -15.66 -9.48
C ASP A 353 1.60 -16.82 -9.13
N GLY A 354 1.53 -17.84 -10.00
CA GLY A 354 0.81 -19.08 -9.73
C GLY A 354 -0.70 -19.03 -9.94
N ASN A 355 -1.23 -17.97 -10.57
CA ASN A 355 -2.68 -17.84 -10.84
C ASN A 355 -3.23 -19.04 -11.61
N GLY A 356 -2.54 -19.51 -12.66
CA GLY A 356 -2.96 -20.71 -13.41
C GLY A 356 -2.96 -21.99 -12.58
N ARG A 357 -1.95 -22.19 -11.72
CA ARG A 357 -1.91 -23.34 -10.78
C ARG A 357 -3.06 -23.27 -9.80
N MET A 358 -3.30 -22.09 -9.23
CA MET A 358 -4.36 -21.85 -8.25
C MET A 358 -5.75 -22.02 -8.86
N GLY A 359 -6.01 -21.46 -10.04
CA GLY A 359 -7.29 -21.60 -10.75
C GLY A 359 -7.60 -23.07 -11.06
N ARG A 360 -6.63 -23.81 -11.61
CA ARG A 360 -6.82 -25.25 -11.92
C ARG A 360 -7.02 -26.08 -10.66
N LEU A 361 -6.28 -25.76 -9.59
CA LEU A 361 -6.47 -26.42 -8.30
C LEU A 361 -7.88 -26.22 -7.76
N LEU A 362 -8.41 -24.99 -7.82
CA LEU A 362 -9.77 -24.69 -7.36
C LEU A 362 -10.83 -25.40 -8.19
N TYR A 363 -10.68 -25.39 -9.52
CA TYR A 363 -11.55 -26.16 -10.42
C TYR A 363 -11.55 -27.65 -10.08
N ALA A 364 -10.37 -28.23 -9.90
CA ALA A 364 -10.24 -29.64 -9.52
C ALA A 364 -10.88 -29.92 -8.16
N LEU A 365 -10.68 -29.07 -7.16
CA LEU A 365 -11.27 -29.24 -5.83
C LEU A 365 -12.79 -29.24 -5.85
N THR A 366 -13.41 -28.34 -6.63
CA THR A 366 -14.88 -28.30 -6.76
C THR A 366 -15.41 -29.56 -7.45
N GLU A 367 -14.74 -30.03 -8.50
CA GLU A 367 -15.11 -31.27 -9.20
C GLU A 367 -14.99 -32.50 -8.29
N LEU A 368 -13.89 -32.59 -7.54
CA LEU A 368 -13.63 -33.69 -6.62
C LEU A 368 -14.62 -33.73 -5.46
N ARG A 369 -15.04 -32.56 -4.93
CA ARG A 369 -16.12 -32.46 -3.94
C ARG A 369 -17.46 -32.96 -4.47
N ALA A 370 -17.67 -32.89 -5.79
CA ALA A 370 -18.83 -33.49 -6.47
C ALA A 370 -18.60 -34.97 -6.86
N GLY A 371 -17.47 -35.57 -6.50
CA GLY A 371 -17.16 -36.98 -6.78
C GLY A 371 -16.77 -37.28 -8.23
N GLN A 372 -16.47 -36.24 -9.02
CA GLN A 372 -16.15 -36.35 -10.44
C GLN A 372 -14.86 -35.60 -10.79
N PHE A 373 -14.39 -35.73 -12.03
CA PHE A 373 -13.35 -34.87 -12.58
C PHE A 373 -13.37 -34.88 -14.11
N SER A 374 -13.68 -33.73 -14.71
CA SER A 374 -13.60 -33.47 -16.14
C SER A 374 -12.58 -32.36 -16.45
N PRO A 375 -11.42 -32.66 -17.06
CA PRO A 375 -10.36 -31.68 -17.30
C PRO A 375 -10.77 -30.65 -18.36
N LEU A 376 -10.56 -29.35 -18.09
CA LEU A 376 -10.85 -28.30 -19.07
C LEU A 376 -9.88 -28.37 -20.25
N SER A 377 -10.38 -28.15 -21.47
CA SER A 377 -9.54 -27.92 -22.65
C SER A 377 -8.80 -26.58 -22.52
N LEU A 378 -7.66 -26.44 -23.23
CA LEU A 378 -6.94 -25.15 -23.28
C LEU A 378 -7.82 -24.03 -23.84
N GLN A 379 -8.69 -24.34 -24.79
CA GLN A 379 -9.60 -23.38 -25.40
C GLN A 379 -10.65 -22.93 -24.38
N THR A 380 -11.21 -23.86 -23.59
CA THR A 380 -12.11 -23.56 -22.47
C THR A 380 -11.43 -22.69 -21.42
N GLU A 381 -10.20 -23.02 -21.01
CA GLU A 381 -9.44 -22.20 -20.07
C GLU A 381 -9.32 -20.75 -20.58
N ASN A 382 -8.87 -20.57 -21.82
CA ASN A 382 -8.67 -19.25 -22.42
C ASN A 382 -9.93 -18.38 -22.45
N VAL A 383 -11.08 -18.96 -22.80
CA VAL A 383 -12.33 -18.20 -22.85
C VAL A 383 -12.90 -17.93 -21.46
N LEU A 384 -12.66 -18.80 -20.48
CA LEU A 384 -13.07 -18.57 -19.09
C LEU A 384 -12.32 -17.38 -18.50
N HIS A 385 -11.00 -17.37 -18.56
CA HIS A 385 -10.23 -16.31 -17.91
C HIS A 385 -10.07 -15.02 -18.74
N GLY A 386 -10.29 -15.07 -20.06
CA GLY A 386 -10.35 -13.87 -20.91
C GLY A 386 -9.03 -13.15 -21.16
N ILE A 387 -7.91 -13.80 -20.87
CA ILE A 387 -6.55 -13.24 -21.06
C ILE A 387 -6.00 -13.78 -22.37
N LYS A 388 -5.42 -12.88 -23.18
CA LYS A 388 -4.87 -13.17 -24.51
C LYS A 388 -3.39 -12.89 -24.57
#